data_AF-A0A8S3ZBM8-F1
#
_entry.id   AF-A0A8S3ZBM8-F1
#
_cell.length_a   1.000
_cell.length_b   1.000
_cell.length_c   1.000
_cell.angle_alpha   90.00
_cell.angle_beta   90.00
_cell.angle_gamma   90.00
#
_symmetry.space_group_name_H-M   'P 1'
#
loop_
_entity.id
_entity.type
_entity.pdbx_description
1 polymer ?
#
loop_
_entity_poly.entity_id
_entity_poly.type
_entity_poly.pdbx_seq_one_letter_code
_entity_poly.pdbx_strand_id
1 'polypeptide(L)'
;MDVKLEHRLTIRDLERLRRSFMVEGDGYHGKLSLTKDQFCEALSMLLRKGTVEEYAQLFDKIDFTKEGSVDWDRLASYLLLEYYEKDDRTKSSQVPQWRDIRILASPHKETIQRVSFLKNTNRYIAVSKEGCISWWSTDLKLQWSLKTGTDTIRMKDVWVTDCVPLQNINKMALAFTSKEIAIYDLSSKNEISCQYKIQGLHFTPLCLDYWCNPENANNAVMVWGDVGGFINIIFFYSANIALFERPPAPAHEKQEPCLNVQLKDIMSGKYKNATHAQYSAHVENNKGEWVRKVVYSHHLECFVSCATTSTSSVVIGWMEKLTGFTHRIEQPTKREIQRKFEFNVPQGVNDFDLNGNLNLIATAGANNHVCLWNPYVMSKPNGILKGHMASVIQVQFVPARNQLLSFSKDKVFRIWDVHLQVCIQRLAGIFPKGHVE
;
A
#
# COMPACT_ATOMS: atom_id res chain seq x y z
N MET A 1 28.54 -23.97 16.86
CA MET A 1 28.13 -23.12 15.71
C MET A 1 29.35 -22.33 15.33
N ASP A 2 30.01 -22.70 14.25
CA ASP A 2 31.16 -21.96 13.75
C ASP A 2 30.71 -20.57 13.33
N VAL A 3 31.21 -19.56 14.03
CA VAL A 3 30.95 -18.17 13.73
C VAL A 3 31.68 -17.88 12.42
N LYS A 4 30.92 -17.64 11.34
CA LYS A 4 31.45 -17.24 10.03
C LYS A 4 32.61 -16.25 10.18
N LEU A 5 33.68 -16.44 9.39
CA LEU A 5 34.86 -15.59 9.35
C LEU A 5 34.53 -14.08 9.32
N GLU A 6 33.51 -13.72 8.55
CA GLU A 6 33.02 -12.36 8.33
C GLU A 6 32.58 -11.68 9.64
N HIS A 7 32.08 -12.45 10.61
CA HIS A 7 31.66 -11.96 11.94
C HIS A 7 32.82 -11.78 12.93
N ARG A 8 34.04 -12.23 12.58
CA ARG A 8 35.26 -12.11 13.40
C ARG A 8 36.10 -10.88 13.02
N LEU A 9 35.73 -10.21 11.93
CA LEU A 9 36.37 -9.01 11.41
C LEU A 9 35.98 -7.78 12.24
N THR A 10 36.98 -7.00 12.65
CA THR A 10 36.76 -5.71 13.31
C THR A 10 36.95 -4.57 12.33
N ILE A 11 36.48 -3.36 12.66
CA ILE A 11 36.68 -2.15 11.85
C ILE A 11 38.17 -1.91 11.54
N ARG A 12 39.05 -2.18 12.52
CA ARG A 12 40.51 -2.06 12.35
C ARG A 12 41.06 -3.07 11.34
N ASP A 13 40.45 -4.25 11.25
CA ASP A 13 40.84 -5.28 10.28
C ASP A 13 40.43 -4.87 8.85
N LEU A 14 39.22 -4.32 8.70
CA LEU A 14 38.74 -3.79 7.42
C LEU A 14 39.60 -2.62 6.93
N GLU A 15 40.06 -1.74 7.83
CA GLU A 15 40.98 -0.66 7.48
C GLU A 15 42.36 -1.17 7.04
N ARG A 16 42.83 -2.29 7.60
CA ARG A 16 44.09 -2.92 7.19
C ARG A 16 43.95 -3.56 5.82
N LEU A 17 42.84 -4.26 5.57
CA LEU A 17 42.53 -4.80 4.25
C LEU A 17 42.40 -3.69 3.22
N ARG A 18 41.69 -2.60 3.52
CA ARG A 18 41.59 -1.47 2.60
C ARG A 18 42.96 -0.93 2.22
N ARG A 19 43.87 -0.79 3.19
CA ARG A 19 45.23 -0.30 2.94
C ARG A 19 46.07 -1.25 2.09
N SER A 20 45.92 -2.56 2.23
CA SER A 20 46.68 -3.54 1.44
C SER A 20 46.24 -3.59 -0.02
N PHE A 21 44.96 -3.36 -0.31
CA PHE A 21 44.43 -3.33 -1.69
C PHE A 21 44.54 -1.95 -2.37
N MET A 22 44.85 -0.88 -1.61
CA MET A 22 45.02 0.49 -2.13
C MET A 22 46.44 0.79 -2.64
N VAL A 23 47.31 -0.23 -2.71
CA VAL A 23 48.63 -0.12 -3.34
C VAL A 23 48.46 -0.12 -4.87
N GLU A 24 49.30 0.62 -5.59
CA GLU A 24 49.32 0.62 -7.06
C GLU A 24 49.61 -0.80 -7.59
N GLY A 25 48.82 -1.25 -8.56
CA GLY A 25 48.92 -2.61 -9.11
C GLY A 25 48.15 -2.80 -10.43
N ASP A 26 48.26 -4.01 -10.99
CA ASP A 26 47.78 -4.37 -12.35
C ASP A 26 46.25 -4.56 -12.49
N GLY A 27 45.44 -4.11 -11.52
CA GLY A 27 43.98 -4.25 -11.53
C GLY A 27 43.24 -3.08 -12.17
N TYR A 28 41.90 -3.14 -12.13
CA TYR A 28 41.04 -2.11 -12.72
C TYR A 28 41.26 -0.76 -12.03
N HIS A 29 41.43 0.32 -12.80
CA HIS A 29 41.82 1.66 -12.32
C HIS A 29 43.22 1.76 -11.65
N GLY A 30 44.15 0.82 -11.89
CA GLY A 30 45.52 0.89 -11.37
C GLY A 30 45.66 0.51 -9.90
N LYS A 31 44.66 -0.19 -9.35
CA LYS A 31 44.65 -0.72 -7.98
C LYS A 31 45.03 -2.20 -7.99
N LEU A 32 45.53 -2.71 -6.86
CA LEU A 32 45.91 -4.12 -6.71
C LEU A 32 44.71 -5.07 -6.87
N SER A 33 44.80 -5.98 -7.85
CA SER A 33 43.93 -7.14 -8.00
C SER A 33 44.67 -8.39 -7.50
N LEU A 34 43.99 -9.24 -6.71
CA LEU A 34 44.61 -10.44 -6.14
C LEU A 34 44.01 -11.71 -6.74
N THR A 35 44.87 -12.65 -7.13
CA THR A 35 44.45 -14.01 -7.48
C THR A 35 44.10 -14.82 -6.22
N LYS A 36 43.44 -15.97 -6.38
CA LYS A 36 42.97 -16.79 -5.25
C LYS A 36 44.06 -17.11 -4.22
N ASP A 37 45.24 -17.51 -4.69
CA ASP A 37 46.36 -17.88 -3.82
C ASP A 37 46.93 -16.66 -3.10
N GLN A 38 47.13 -15.56 -3.83
CA GLN A 38 47.61 -14.29 -3.28
C GLN A 38 46.62 -13.69 -2.27
N PHE A 39 45.32 -13.81 -2.53
CA PHE A 39 44.25 -13.35 -1.65
C PHE A 39 44.24 -14.14 -0.34
N CYS A 40 44.36 -15.47 -0.41
CA CYS A 40 44.41 -16.33 0.77
C CYS A 40 45.67 -16.06 1.61
N GLU A 41 46.83 -15.89 0.96
CA GLU A 41 48.08 -15.56 1.63
C GLU A 41 48.00 -14.19 2.32
N ALA A 42 47.53 -13.15 1.61
CA ALA A 42 47.37 -11.81 2.15
C ALA A 42 46.42 -11.78 3.37
N LEU A 43 45.27 -12.45 3.29
CA LEU A 43 44.32 -12.53 4.40
C LEU A 43 44.87 -13.34 5.57
N SER A 44 45.60 -14.43 5.31
CA SER A 44 46.24 -15.24 6.35
C SER A 44 47.26 -14.44 7.14
N MET A 45 48.07 -13.61 6.47
CA MET A 45 49.07 -12.75 7.10
C MET A 45 48.43 -11.58 7.86
N LEU A 46 47.43 -10.93 7.27
CA LEU A 46 46.83 -9.69 7.79
C LEU A 46 45.84 -9.92 8.93
N LEU A 47 44.98 -10.93 8.80
CA LEU A 47 43.87 -11.15 9.74
C LEU A 47 44.21 -12.15 10.84
N ARG A 48 44.99 -13.20 10.53
CA ARG A 48 45.31 -14.32 11.45
C ARG A 48 44.10 -14.88 12.22
N LYS A 49 42.90 -14.74 11.65
CA LYS A 49 41.60 -14.98 12.29
C LYS A 49 40.78 -16.05 11.56
N GLY A 50 41.35 -16.77 10.62
CA GLY A 50 40.64 -17.75 9.81
C GLY A 50 41.59 -18.79 9.24
N THR A 51 41.05 -19.89 8.76
CA THR A 51 41.81 -20.91 8.03
C THR A 51 41.95 -20.54 6.56
N VAL A 52 42.95 -21.11 5.88
CA VAL A 52 43.15 -20.92 4.43
C VAL A 52 41.90 -21.38 3.64
N GLU A 53 41.23 -22.43 4.11
CA GLU A 53 39.98 -22.93 3.52
C GLU A 53 38.83 -21.93 3.64
N GLU A 54 38.69 -21.23 4.77
CA GLU A 54 37.67 -20.19 4.96
C GLU A 54 37.91 -18.98 4.03
N TYR A 55 39.18 -18.58 3.83
CA TYR A 55 39.53 -17.50 2.91
C TYR A 55 39.32 -17.90 1.44
N ALA A 56 39.61 -19.15 1.08
CA ALA A 56 39.35 -19.68 -0.26
C ALA A 56 37.84 -19.72 -0.57
N GLN A 57 37.02 -20.12 0.40
CA GLN A 57 35.55 -20.08 0.27
C GLN A 57 35.03 -18.64 0.18
N LEU A 58 35.64 -17.69 0.89
CA LEU A 58 35.29 -16.27 0.77
C LEU A 58 35.63 -15.74 -0.63
N PHE A 59 36.80 -16.09 -1.17
CA PHE A 59 37.21 -15.72 -2.53
C PHE A 59 36.20 -16.24 -3.57
N ASP A 60 35.82 -17.53 -3.48
CA ASP A 60 34.89 -18.15 -4.42
C ASP A 60 33.48 -17.53 -4.34
N LYS A 61 33.08 -16.97 -3.20
CA LYS A 61 31.81 -16.23 -3.06
C LYS A 61 31.86 -14.83 -3.64
N ILE A 62 33.01 -14.15 -3.57
CA ILE A 62 33.20 -12.80 -4.10
C ILE A 62 33.35 -12.85 -5.63
N ASP A 63 34.16 -13.78 -6.13
CA ASP A 63 34.39 -14.00 -7.57
C ASP A 63 33.29 -14.86 -8.20
N PHE A 64 32.04 -14.41 -8.08
CA PHE A 64 30.90 -15.13 -8.69
C PHE A 64 30.97 -15.14 -10.23
N THR A 65 31.70 -14.20 -10.85
CA THR A 65 31.93 -14.13 -12.31
C THR A 65 33.04 -15.05 -12.80
N LYS A 66 33.80 -15.70 -11.89
CA LYS A 66 34.94 -16.57 -12.18
C LYS A 66 36.02 -15.91 -13.04
N GLU A 67 36.28 -14.63 -12.78
CA GLU A 67 37.35 -13.90 -13.45
C GLU A 67 38.74 -14.22 -12.87
N GLY A 68 38.79 -14.93 -11.74
CA GLY A 68 40.02 -15.39 -11.11
C GLY A 68 40.78 -14.30 -10.35
N SER A 69 40.21 -13.10 -10.24
CA SER A 69 40.80 -11.97 -9.51
C SER A 69 39.74 -11.17 -8.73
N VAL A 70 40.14 -10.69 -7.55
CA VAL A 70 39.28 -9.91 -6.65
C VAL A 70 39.96 -8.59 -6.29
N ASP A 71 39.24 -7.50 -6.55
CA ASP A 71 39.62 -6.14 -6.18
C ASP A 71 38.94 -5.70 -4.88
N TRP A 72 39.45 -4.64 -4.24
CA TRP A 72 38.83 -4.06 -3.04
C TRP A 72 37.37 -3.70 -3.25
N ASP A 73 37.03 -3.12 -4.40
CA ASP A 73 35.67 -2.63 -4.65
C ASP A 73 34.67 -3.81 -4.71
N ARG A 74 35.09 -4.98 -5.19
CA ARG A 74 34.30 -6.23 -5.17
C ARG A 74 34.16 -6.79 -3.76
N LEU A 75 35.27 -6.90 -3.03
CA LEU A 75 35.28 -7.35 -1.64
C LEU A 75 34.40 -6.45 -0.74
N ALA A 76 34.52 -5.13 -0.89
CA ALA A 76 33.75 -4.14 -0.14
C ALA A 76 32.26 -4.22 -0.48
N SER A 77 31.91 -4.38 -1.76
CA SER A 77 30.52 -4.55 -2.18
C SER A 77 29.90 -5.82 -1.60
N TYR A 78 30.63 -6.95 -1.64
CA TYR A 78 30.18 -8.21 -1.06
C TYR A 78 29.97 -8.11 0.47
N LEU A 79 30.96 -7.58 1.20
CA LEU A 79 30.87 -7.42 2.66
C LEU A 79 29.73 -6.47 3.07
N LEU A 80 29.53 -5.38 2.31
CA LEU A 80 28.44 -4.45 2.54
C LEU A 80 27.08 -5.12 2.35
N LEU A 81 26.96 -5.96 1.31
CA LEU A 81 25.74 -6.70 1.02
C LEU A 81 25.44 -7.75 2.09
N GLU A 82 26.45 -8.51 2.56
CA GLU A 82 26.25 -9.45 3.68
C GLU A 82 25.84 -8.73 4.97
N TYR A 83 26.41 -7.55 5.24
CA TYR A 83 26.05 -6.74 6.40
C TYR A 83 24.59 -6.23 6.33
N TYR A 84 24.16 -5.74 5.16
CA TYR A 84 22.77 -5.33 4.95
C TYR A 84 21.81 -6.50 5.12
N GLU A 85 22.09 -7.66 4.52
CA GLU A 85 21.26 -8.85 4.69
C GLU A 85 21.15 -9.27 6.15
N LYS A 86 22.24 -9.19 6.90
CA LYS A 86 22.26 -9.56 8.32
C LYS A 86 21.45 -8.58 9.17
N ASP A 87 21.63 -7.28 8.96
CA ASP A 87 20.88 -6.24 9.67
C ASP A 87 19.37 -6.39 9.40
N ASP A 88 18.98 -6.65 8.15
CA ASP A 88 17.60 -6.92 7.76
C ASP A 88 17.05 -8.19 8.42
N ARG A 89 17.81 -9.29 8.45
CA ARG A 89 17.41 -10.52 9.17
C ARG A 89 17.25 -10.28 10.67
N THR A 90 18.11 -9.48 11.28
CA THR A 90 17.98 -9.15 12.71
C THR A 90 16.77 -8.27 12.99
N LYS A 91 16.49 -7.29 12.12
CA LYS A 91 15.31 -6.42 12.23
C LYS A 91 14.01 -7.19 11.99
N SER A 92 13.98 -8.13 11.03
CA SER A 92 12.80 -8.95 10.75
C SER A 92 12.51 -9.95 11.88
N SER A 93 13.56 -10.49 12.52
CA SER A 93 13.48 -11.46 13.60
C SER A 93 13.17 -10.86 14.98
N GLN A 94 13.33 -9.55 15.16
CA GLN A 94 12.99 -8.89 16.42
C GLN A 94 11.47 -8.89 16.63
N VAL A 95 11.02 -9.68 17.61
CA VAL A 95 9.61 -9.73 18.03
C VAL A 95 9.22 -8.35 18.58
N PRO A 96 8.19 -7.69 18.02
CA PRO A 96 7.74 -6.41 18.55
C PRO A 96 7.27 -6.55 20.01
N GLN A 97 7.83 -5.71 20.88
CA GLN A 97 7.36 -5.58 22.26
C GLN A 97 6.23 -4.55 22.31
N TRP A 98 5.03 -5.02 22.64
CA TRP A 98 3.84 -4.19 22.74
C TRP A 98 3.72 -3.63 24.15
N ARG A 99 3.32 -2.36 24.25
CA ARG A 99 2.89 -1.77 25.52
C ARG A 99 1.49 -2.27 25.85
N ASP A 100 1.08 -2.08 27.10
CA ASP A 100 -0.28 -2.39 27.54
C ASP A 100 -1.32 -1.69 26.68
N ILE A 101 -2.42 -2.41 26.47
CA ILE A 101 -3.53 -1.97 25.63
C ILE A 101 -4.20 -0.78 26.31
N ARG A 102 -4.37 0.31 25.57
CA ARG A 102 -5.06 1.51 26.03
C ARG A 102 -6.42 1.60 25.35
N ILE A 103 -7.48 1.63 26.15
CA ILE A 103 -8.84 1.90 25.67
C ILE A 103 -9.00 3.42 25.56
N LEU A 104 -9.37 3.90 24.38
CA LEU A 104 -9.57 5.32 24.11
C LEU A 104 -11.07 5.60 24.02
N ALA A 105 -11.54 6.61 24.75
CA ALA A 105 -12.92 7.07 24.65
C ALA A 105 -13.14 7.71 23.27
N SER A 106 -14.02 7.13 22.46
CA SER A 106 -14.35 7.63 21.13
C SER A 106 -15.69 8.38 21.14
N PRO A 107 -15.84 9.44 20.33
CA PRO A 107 -17.09 10.18 20.21
C PRO A 107 -18.12 9.48 19.28
N HIS A 108 -17.75 8.35 18.68
CA HIS A 108 -18.54 7.65 17.68
C HIS A 108 -19.60 6.77 18.33
N LYS A 109 -20.84 6.84 17.85
CA LYS A 109 -21.93 5.97 18.33
C LYS A 109 -22.06 4.68 17.53
N GLU A 110 -21.50 4.68 16.33
CA GLU A 110 -21.57 3.59 15.36
C GLU A 110 -20.16 3.10 14.98
N THR A 111 -20.11 1.99 14.25
CA THR A 111 -18.86 1.38 13.80
C THR A 111 -17.98 2.37 13.03
N ILE A 112 -16.68 2.39 13.34
CA ILE A 112 -15.68 3.16 12.59
C ILE A 112 -15.44 2.45 11.25
N GLN A 113 -15.68 3.14 10.14
CA GLN A 113 -15.47 2.59 8.80
C GLN A 113 -14.00 2.66 8.39
N ARG A 114 -13.33 3.78 8.69
CA ARG A 114 -11.92 3.94 8.36
C ARG A 114 -11.17 4.81 9.35
N VAL A 115 -9.90 4.48 9.52
CA VAL A 115 -8.91 5.31 10.22
C VAL A 115 -7.77 5.60 9.25
N SER A 116 -7.44 6.88 9.09
CA SER A 116 -6.44 7.35 8.13
C SER A 116 -5.50 8.35 8.78
N PHE A 117 -4.20 8.24 8.48
CA PHE A 117 -3.20 9.23 8.93
C PHE A 117 -3.03 10.32 7.87
N LEU A 118 -3.22 11.58 8.27
CA LEU A 118 -2.96 12.75 7.44
C LEU A 118 -1.52 13.21 7.62
N LYS A 119 -0.71 13.09 6.56
CA LYS A 119 0.69 13.50 6.56
C LYS A 119 0.86 15.02 6.72
N ASN A 120 0.00 15.81 6.09
CA ASN A 120 0.12 17.28 6.08
C ASN A 120 -0.08 17.90 7.48
N THR A 121 -0.93 17.30 8.31
CA THR A 121 -1.29 17.84 9.63
C THR A 121 -0.73 17.01 10.78
N ASN A 122 -0.08 15.88 10.49
CA ASN A 122 0.37 14.87 11.47
C ASN A 122 -0.75 14.48 12.45
N ARG A 123 -1.91 14.10 11.91
CA ARG A 123 -3.10 13.72 12.71
C ARG A 123 -3.73 12.45 12.16
N TYR A 124 -4.37 11.70 13.04
CA TYR A 124 -5.26 10.62 12.61
C TYR A 124 -6.68 11.15 12.48
N ILE A 125 -7.37 10.70 11.44
CA ILE A 125 -8.79 10.90 11.24
C ILE A 125 -9.48 9.55 11.35
N ALA A 126 -10.56 9.49 12.11
CA ALA A 126 -11.45 8.33 12.14
C ALA A 126 -12.87 8.76 11.75
N VAL A 127 -13.47 8.02 10.82
CA VAL A 127 -14.82 8.26 10.30
C VAL A 127 -15.72 7.09 10.65
N SER A 128 -16.87 7.37 11.27
CA SER A 128 -17.88 6.37 11.60
C SER A 128 -18.97 6.27 10.54
N LYS A 129 -19.71 5.16 10.59
CA LYS A 129 -20.84 4.84 9.71
C LYS A 129 -21.95 5.90 9.74
N GLU A 130 -22.13 6.59 10.87
CA GLU A 130 -23.10 7.69 11.01
C GLU A 130 -22.61 9.04 10.45
N GLY A 131 -21.40 9.10 9.89
CA GLY A 131 -20.80 10.35 9.39
C GLY A 131 -20.18 11.24 10.46
N CYS A 132 -19.88 10.71 11.66
CA CYS A 132 -19.04 11.43 12.62
C CYS A 132 -17.57 11.25 12.24
N ILE A 133 -16.87 12.38 12.05
CA ILE A 133 -15.43 12.44 11.84
C ILE A 133 -14.78 12.93 13.14
N SER A 134 -13.66 12.31 13.51
CA SER A 134 -12.88 12.68 14.69
C SER A 134 -11.41 12.85 14.32
N TRP A 135 -10.76 13.85 14.91
CA TRP A 135 -9.33 14.14 14.75
C TRP A 135 -8.60 13.77 16.02
N TRP A 136 -7.48 13.07 15.84
CA TRP A 136 -6.64 12.59 16.91
C TRP A 136 -5.21 13.05 16.68
N SER A 137 -4.53 13.41 17.77
CA SER A 137 -3.10 13.71 17.72
C SER A 137 -2.26 12.45 17.47
N THR A 138 -0.96 12.64 17.19
CA THR A 138 0.02 11.56 17.16
C THR A 138 0.09 10.77 18.47
N ASP A 139 -0.23 11.42 19.59
CA ASP A 139 -0.28 10.79 20.91
C ASP A 139 -1.61 10.05 21.19
N LEU A 140 -2.48 9.94 20.18
CA LEU A 140 -3.80 9.33 20.26
C LEU A 140 -4.75 10.03 21.25
N LYS A 141 -4.61 11.35 21.40
CA LYS A 141 -5.58 12.18 22.13
C LYS A 141 -6.59 12.77 21.16
N LEU A 142 -7.88 12.63 21.48
CA LEU A 142 -8.96 13.25 20.72
C LEU A 142 -8.80 14.77 20.80
N GLN A 143 -8.75 15.43 19.64
CA GLN A 143 -8.67 16.88 19.55
C GLN A 143 -10.07 17.48 19.39
N TRP A 144 -10.84 16.96 18.44
CA TRP A 144 -12.20 17.40 18.17
C TRP A 144 -12.94 16.37 17.30
N SER A 145 -14.27 16.48 17.26
CA SER A 145 -15.14 15.66 16.42
C SER A 145 -16.24 16.51 15.81
N LEU A 146 -16.58 16.22 14.56
CA LEU A 146 -17.66 16.89 13.83
C LEU A 146 -18.52 15.85 13.12
N LYS A 147 -19.83 16.08 13.07
CA LYS A 147 -20.75 15.29 12.26
C LYS A 147 -20.97 16.00 10.92
N THR A 148 -20.67 15.33 9.81
CA THR A 148 -20.76 15.95 8.48
C THR A 148 -22.19 16.09 7.99
N GLY A 149 -22.72 17.30 7.86
CA GLY A 149 -24.03 17.51 7.21
C GLY A 149 -23.92 17.53 5.69
N THR A 150 -24.88 16.90 5.00
CA THR A 150 -25.22 17.24 3.62
C THR A 150 -26.55 18.01 3.63
N ASP A 151 -26.63 19.13 2.92
CA ASP A 151 -27.83 19.99 2.86
C ASP A 151 -29.06 19.34 2.21
N THR A 152 -28.89 18.15 1.62
CA THR A 152 -29.88 17.52 0.73
C THR A 152 -30.73 16.44 1.39
N ILE A 153 -30.27 15.81 2.48
CA ILE A 153 -31.01 14.74 3.17
C ILE A 153 -30.78 14.87 4.68
N ARG A 154 -31.86 14.74 5.47
CA ARG A 154 -31.74 14.63 6.93
C ARG A 154 -30.89 13.41 7.27
N MET A 155 -29.70 13.64 7.84
CA MET A 155 -28.67 12.65 8.17
C MET A 155 -29.08 11.42 9.00
N LYS A 156 -30.31 11.38 9.53
CA LYS A 156 -30.76 10.22 10.31
C LYS A 156 -30.92 8.95 9.45
N ASP A 157 -30.98 9.08 8.11
CA ASP A 157 -31.38 7.98 7.22
C ASP A 157 -30.30 7.54 6.21
N VAL A 158 -29.06 8.08 6.24
CA VAL A 158 -27.99 7.74 5.28
C VAL A 158 -26.70 7.35 5.99
N TRP A 159 -26.08 6.23 5.57
CA TRP A 159 -24.84 5.73 6.15
C TRP A 159 -23.64 6.00 5.24
N VAL A 160 -22.51 6.32 5.87
CA VAL A 160 -21.21 6.36 5.21
C VAL A 160 -20.74 4.92 5.01
N THR A 161 -20.44 4.57 3.76
CA THR A 161 -19.92 3.26 3.39
C THR A 161 -18.39 3.23 3.49
N ASP A 162 -17.70 4.24 2.97
CA ASP A 162 -16.26 4.39 3.07
C ASP A 162 -15.83 5.86 2.96
N CYS A 163 -14.57 6.14 3.28
CA CYS A 163 -13.97 7.46 3.13
C CYS A 163 -12.52 7.37 2.66
N VAL A 164 -12.04 8.39 1.95
CA VAL A 164 -10.63 8.51 1.60
C VAL A 164 -10.16 9.96 1.70
N PRO A 165 -8.99 10.25 2.32
CA PRO A 165 -8.42 11.59 2.34
C PRO A 165 -7.68 11.89 1.03
N LEU A 166 -8.00 13.04 0.43
CA LEU A 166 -7.31 13.59 -0.74
C LEU A 166 -6.21 14.54 -0.24
N GLN A 167 -5.07 13.95 0.14
CA GLN A 167 -4.03 14.66 0.90
C GLN A 167 -3.38 15.82 0.13
N ASN A 168 -3.22 15.70 -1.18
CA ASN A 168 -2.64 16.76 -2.04
C ASN A 168 -3.44 18.07 -1.98
N ILE A 169 -4.76 18.00 -1.79
CA ILE A 169 -5.66 19.17 -1.84
C ILE A 169 -6.37 19.44 -0.52
N ASN A 170 -5.99 18.74 0.55
CA ASN A 170 -6.58 18.81 1.89
C ASN A 170 -8.11 18.67 1.88
N LYS A 171 -8.63 17.69 1.13
CA LYS A 171 -10.06 17.35 1.09
C LYS A 171 -10.29 15.91 1.53
N MET A 172 -11.55 15.54 1.74
CA MET A 172 -11.93 14.16 2.05
C MET A 172 -13.16 13.76 1.25
N ALA A 173 -13.09 12.61 0.59
CA ALA A 173 -14.25 12.00 -0.07
C ALA A 173 -14.95 11.05 0.91
N LEU A 174 -16.27 11.17 1.00
CA LEU A 174 -17.17 10.26 1.71
C LEU A 174 -18.11 9.61 0.70
N ALA A 175 -18.19 8.28 0.71
CA ALA A 175 -19.18 7.51 -0.02
C ALA A 175 -20.40 7.22 0.85
N PHE A 176 -21.59 7.31 0.27
CA PHE A 176 -22.86 7.15 0.99
C PHE A 176 -23.72 6.05 0.39
N THR A 177 -24.59 5.47 1.23
CA THR A 177 -25.62 4.51 0.80
C THR A 177 -26.62 5.11 -0.21
N SER A 178 -26.75 6.44 -0.25
CA SER A 178 -27.59 7.20 -1.19
C SER A 178 -27.10 7.20 -2.65
N LYS A 179 -26.05 6.42 -2.99
CA LYS A 179 -25.43 6.38 -4.32
C LYS A 179 -24.78 7.71 -4.71
N GLU A 180 -24.12 8.32 -3.74
CA GLU A 180 -23.45 9.62 -3.89
C GLU A 180 -22.07 9.57 -3.25
N ILE A 181 -21.14 10.33 -3.81
CA ILE A 181 -19.82 10.59 -3.21
C ILE A 181 -19.73 12.10 -2.98
N ALA A 182 -19.58 12.52 -1.73
CA ALA A 182 -19.41 13.93 -1.39
C ALA A 182 -17.96 14.21 -0.99
N ILE A 183 -17.41 15.31 -1.48
CA ILE A 183 -16.05 15.75 -1.21
C ILE A 183 -16.11 17.00 -0.36
N TYR A 184 -15.51 16.89 0.81
CA TYR A 184 -15.52 17.87 1.88
C TYR A 184 -14.16 18.56 1.98
N ASP A 185 -14.17 19.84 2.32
CA ASP A 185 -12.94 20.59 2.58
C ASP A 185 -12.44 20.37 4.02
N LEU A 186 -11.17 19.99 4.17
CA LEU A 186 -10.51 19.85 5.47
C LEU A 186 -9.65 21.07 5.84
N SER A 187 -9.66 22.14 5.02
CA SER A 187 -8.94 23.38 5.31
C SER A 187 -9.49 24.10 6.54
N SER A 188 -10.80 24.05 6.73
CA SER A 188 -11.53 24.77 7.78
C SER A 188 -11.65 23.92 9.04
N LYS A 189 -11.25 24.49 10.19
CA LYS A 189 -11.24 23.78 11.49
C LYS A 189 -12.61 23.70 12.16
N ASN A 190 -13.51 24.63 11.87
CA ASN A 190 -14.75 24.78 12.62
C ASN A 190 -15.97 24.20 11.90
N GLU A 191 -15.99 24.28 10.56
CA GLU A 191 -17.05 23.73 9.72
C GLU A 191 -16.41 23.04 8.53
N ILE A 192 -16.96 21.89 8.17
CA ILE A 192 -16.54 21.12 7.01
C ILE A 192 -17.60 21.34 5.94
N SER A 193 -17.28 22.20 4.98
CA SER A 193 -18.16 22.48 3.86
C SER A 193 -18.05 21.39 2.79
N CYS A 194 -19.21 20.93 2.31
CA CYS A 194 -19.27 20.07 1.14
C CYS A 194 -18.98 20.92 -0.11
N GLN A 195 -17.91 20.62 -0.84
CA GLN A 195 -17.51 21.38 -2.03
C GLN A 195 -18.00 20.75 -3.33
N TYR A 196 -18.00 19.42 -3.41
CA TYR A 196 -18.43 18.68 -4.60
C TYR A 196 -19.29 17.51 -4.20
N LYS A 197 -20.33 17.24 -4.99
CA LYS A 197 -21.20 16.09 -4.80
C LYS A 197 -21.36 15.34 -6.11
N ILE A 198 -20.76 14.16 -6.21
CA ILE A 198 -20.87 13.28 -7.37
C ILE A 198 -22.15 12.47 -7.23
N GLN A 199 -23.09 12.68 -8.15
CA GLN A 199 -24.43 12.08 -8.18
C GLN A 199 -24.65 11.28 -9.47
N GLY A 200 -25.74 10.50 -9.49
CA GLY A 200 -26.11 9.69 -10.66
C GLY A 200 -25.34 8.37 -10.77
N LEU A 201 -24.83 7.84 -9.65
CA LEU A 201 -24.22 6.52 -9.61
C LEU A 201 -25.31 5.44 -9.76
N HIS A 202 -25.07 4.45 -10.61
CA HIS A 202 -26.02 3.35 -10.82
C HIS A 202 -26.16 2.46 -9.58
N PHE A 203 -25.03 2.15 -8.93
CA PHE A 203 -24.93 1.32 -7.74
C PHE A 203 -24.31 2.11 -6.58
N THR A 204 -24.53 1.62 -5.37
CA THR A 204 -23.99 2.23 -4.15
C THR A 204 -22.48 1.99 -4.07
N PRO A 205 -21.66 3.04 -3.88
CA PRO A 205 -20.22 2.89 -3.67
C PRO A 205 -19.96 2.24 -2.29
N LEU A 206 -19.12 1.21 -2.25
CA LEU A 206 -18.80 0.46 -1.02
C LEU A 206 -17.39 0.73 -0.50
N CYS A 207 -16.43 0.94 -1.40
CA CYS A 207 -15.04 1.17 -1.04
C CYS A 207 -14.43 2.24 -1.95
N LEU A 208 -13.53 3.05 -1.40
CA LEU A 208 -12.85 4.17 -2.03
C LEU A 208 -11.34 4.03 -1.88
N ASP A 209 -10.63 4.44 -2.92
CA ASP A 209 -9.20 4.70 -2.88
C ASP A 209 -8.84 5.92 -3.72
N TYR A 210 -7.76 6.59 -3.33
CA TYR A 210 -7.29 7.81 -3.96
C TYR A 210 -5.78 7.81 -4.02
N TRP A 211 -5.27 8.03 -5.23
CA TRP A 211 -3.86 8.19 -5.49
C TRP A 211 -3.60 9.54 -6.14
N CYS A 212 -2.56 10.24 -5.69
CA CYS A 212 -2.05 11.45 -6.32
C CYS A 212 -0.58 11.23 -6.70
N ASN A 213 -0.19 11.73 -7.88
CA ASN A 213 1.20 11.63 -8.32
C ASN A 213 2.11 12.49 -7.43
N PRO A 214 3.14 11.90 -6.79
CA PRO A 214 4.11 12.66 -5.98
C PRO A 214 4.90 13.71 -6.77
N GLU A 215 5.14 13.47 -8.06
CA GLU A 215 5.91 14.38 -8.92
C GLU A 215 5.03 15.48 -9.54
N ASN A 216 3.76 15.17 -9.80
CA ASN A 216 2.81 16.11 -10.40
C ASN A 216 1.45 16.04 -9.71
N ALA A 217 1.22 16.90 -8.72
CA ALA A 217 0.01 16.94 -7.91
C ALA A 217 -1.29 17.18 -8.71
N ASN A 218 -1.21 17.59 -9.98
CA ASN A 218 -2.36 17.74 -10.87
C ASN A 218 -2.94 16.39 -11.32
N ASN A 219 -2.08 15.37 -11.46
CA ASN A 219 -2.48 14.05 -11.87
C ASN A 219 -2.89 13.23 -10.65
N ALA A 220 -4.17 12.90 -10.57
CA ALA A 220 -4.71 12.07 -9.51
C ALA A 220 -5.72 11.07 -10.05
N VAL A 221 -5.91 9.98 -9.32
CA VAL A 221 -6.83 8.91 -9.68
C VAL A 221 -7.67 8.61 -8.44
N MET A 222 -8.99 8.68 -8.59
CA MET A 222 -9.93 8.22 -7.58
C MET A 222 -10.64 6.99 -8.10
N VAL A 223 -10.64 5.93 -7.30
CA VAL A 223 -11.25 4.65 -7.67
C VAL A 223 -12.27 4.26 -6.60
N TRP A 224 -13.39 3.68 -7.01
CA TRP A 224 -14.34 3.06 -6.09
C TRP A 224 -14.93 1.78 -6.64
N GLY A 225 -15.19 0.84 -5.75
CA GLY A 225 -15.95 -0.37 -6.02
C GLY A 225 -17.40 -0.21 -5.57
N ASP A 226 -18.33 -0.82 -6.27
CA ASP A 226 -19.76 -0.73 -5.96
C ASP A 226 -20.41 -2.08 -5.62
N VAL A 227 -21.68 -2.01 -5.19
CA VAL A 227 -22.53 -3.19 -4.90
C VAL A 227 -22.79 -4.05 -6.14
N GLY A 228 -22.69 -3.46 -7.34
CA GLY A 228 -22.96 -4.14 -8.61
C GLY A 228 -21.76 -4.90 -9.17
N GLY A 229 -20.63 -4.96 -8.46
CA GLY A 229 -19.41 -5.62 -8.93
C GLY A 229 -18.62 -4.82 -9.95
N PHE A 230 -18.95 -3.54 -10.14
CA PHE A 230 -18.22 -2.64 -11.02
C PHE A 230 -17.20 -1.83 -10.24
N ILE A 231 -16.10 -1.53 -10.92
CA ILE A 231 -15.08 -0.60 -10.48
C ILE A 231 -15.18 0.62 -11.35
N ASN A 232 -15.30 1.77 -10.71
CA ASN A 232 -15.38 3.06 -11.35
C ASN A 232 -14.12 3.84 -11.03
N ILE A 233 -13.58 4.52 -12.03
CA ILE A 233 -12.34 5.28 -11.94
C ILE A 233 -12.60 6.68 -12.49
N ILE A 234 -12.16 7.70 -11.76
CA ILE A 234 -12.04 9.06 -12.29
C ILE A 234 -10.55 9.43 -12.32
N PHE A 235 -10.07 9.79 -13.51
CA PHE A 235 -8.75 10.38 -13.69
C PHE A 235 -8.89 11.89 -13.68
N PHE A 236 -8.14 12.54 -12.79
CA PHE A 236 -8.04 14.00 -12.71
C PHE A 236 -6.71 14.45 -13.32
N TYR A 237 -6.77 15.49 -14.16
CA TYR A 237 -5.61 16.09 -14.84
C TYR A 237 -5.25 17.48 -14.30
N SER A 238 -6.05 18.02 -13.38
CA SER A 238 -5.83 19.34 -12.76
C SER A 238 -6.25 19.35 -11.29
N ALA A 239 -6.07 18.22 -10.59
CA ALA A 239 -6.59 18.01 -9.24
C ALA A 239 -6.17 19.12 -8.25
N ASN A 240 -4.94 19.62 -8.35
CA ASN A 240 -4.41 20.66 -7.46
C ASN A 240 -5.09 22.03 -7.64
N ILE A 241 -5.55 22.34 -8.85
CA ILE A 241 -6.25 23.60 -9.15
C ILE A 241 -7.73 23.44 -8.77
N ALA A 242 -8.40 22.47 -9.39
CA ALA A 242 -9.79 22.13 -9.12
C ALA A 242 -10.08 20.71 -9.60
N LEU A 243 -10.83 19.93 -8.80
CA LEU A 243 -11.29 18.60 -9.21
C LEU A 243 -12.30 18.69 -10.36
N PHE A 244 -13.17 19.69 -10.32
CA PHE A 244 -14.16 19.98 -11.35
C PHE A 244 -14.23 21.50 -11.55
N GLU A 245 -14.15 21.94 -12.82
CA GLU A 245 -14.33 23.35 -13.17
C GLU A 245 -15.76 23.78 -12.89
N ARG A 246 -15.92 24.92 -12.21
CA ARG A 246 -17.26 25.50 -11.98
C ARG A 246 -17.72 26.22 -13.25
N PRO A 247 -18.97 25.99 -13.71
CA PRO A 247 -19.54 26.81 -14.77
C PRO A 247 -19.55 28.29 -14.35
N PRO A 248 -19.30 29.23 -15.27
CA PRO A 248 -19.47 30.65 -14.97
C PRO A 248 -20.92 30.91 -14.57
N ALA A 249 -21.11 31.51 -13.39
CA ALA A 249 -22.45 31.84 -12.91
C ALA A 249 -23.01 33.05 -13.70
N PRO A 250 -24.30 33.05 -14.06
CA PRO A 250 -24.95 34.26 -14.58
C PRO A 250 -24.89 35.38 -13.54
N ALA A 251 -24.80 36.64 -14.01
CA ALA A 251 -24.41 37.82 -13.22
C ALA A 251 -25.31 38.18 -12.01
N HIS A 252 -26.34 37.39 -11.69
CA HIS A 252 -27.32 37.66 -10.64
C HIS A 252 -27.61 36.48 -9.69
N GLU A 253 -26.97 35.32 -9.85
CA GLU A 253 -27.17 34.18 -8.95
C GLU A 253 -25.97 33.99 -8.01
N LYS A 254 -26.25 33.84 -6.70
CA LYS A 254 -25.24 33.42 -5.73
C LYS A 254 -24.84 31.99 -6.08
N GLN A 255 -23.55 31.75 -6.37
CA GLN A 255 -23.05 30.40 -6.58
C GLN A 255 -23.34 29.54 -5.35
N GLU A 256 -23.93 28.36 -5.59
CA GLU A 256 -24.09 27.36 -4.54
C GLU A 256 -22.71 27.00 -3.97
N PRO A 257 -22.60 26.82 -2.64
CA PRO A 257 -21.32 26.48 -2.01
C PRO A 257 -20.81 25.10 -2.48
N CYS A 258 -21.73 24.17 -2.73
CA CYS A 258 -21.48 22.82 -3.21
C CYS A 258 -21.79 22.69 -4.71
N LEU A 259 -20.85 22.17 -5.49
CA LEU A 259 -21.07 21.84 -6.90
C LEU A 259 -21.62 20.42 -7.05
N ASN A 260 -22.83 20.30 -7.60
CA ASN A 260 -23.41 19.00 -7.94
C ASN A 260 -22.90 18.53 -9.32
N VAL A 261 -22.18 17.41 -9.33
CA VAL A 261 -21.54 16.82 -10.51
C VAL A 261 -22.26 15.53 -10.86
N GLN A 262 -22.97 15.52 -11.98
CA GLN A 262 -23.60 14.29 -12.49
C GLN A 262 -22.54 13.39 -13.14
N LEU A 263 -22.55 12.09 -12.84
CA LEU A 263 -21.60 11.15 -13.44
C LEU A 263 -21.72 11.13 -14.98
N LYS A 264 -22.94 11.27 -15.51
CA LYS A 264 -23.21 11.38 -16.95
C LYS A 264 -22.48 12.55 -17.62
N ASP A 265 -22.32 13.66 -16.90
CA ASP A 265 -21.61 14.85 -17.39
C ASP A 265 -20.10 14.61 -17.49
N ILE A 266 -19.54 13.79 -16.59
CA ILE A 266 -18.13 13.37 -16.67
C ILE A 266 -17.95 12.44 -17.87
N MET A 267 -18.87 11.50 -18.07
CA MET A 267 -18.82 10.57 -19.21
C MET A 267 -18.98 11.28 -20.56
N SER A 268 -19.78 12.36 -20.62
CA SER A 268 -19.95 13.16 -21.84
C SER A 268 -18.80 14.12 -22.11
N GLY A 269 -17.80 14.19 -21.23
CA GLY A 269 -16.63 15.06 -21.38
C GLY A 269 -16.90 16.53 -21.10
N LYS A 270 -17.98 16.88 -20.38
CA LYS A 270 -18.28 18.27 -19.97
C LYS A 270 -17.15 18.88 -19.14
N TYR A 271 -16.50 18.06 -18.30
CA TYR A 271 -15.36 18.46 -17.49
C TYR A 271 -14.06 18.04 -18.17
N LYS A 272 -13.31 19.00 -18.73
CA LYS A 272 -12.05 18.71 -19.43
C LYS A 272 -10.96 18.15 -18.51
N ASN A 273 -11.04 18.48 -17.23
CA ASN A 273 -10.07 18.10 -16.21
C ASN A 273 -10.33 16.73 -15.56
N ALA A 274 -11.41 16.03 -15.95
CA ALA A 274 -11.78 14.73 -15.39
C ALA A 274 -12.32 13.77 -16.47
N THR A 275 -11.83 12.52 -16.48
CA THR A 275 -12.38 11.45 -17.33
C THR A 275 -12.83 10.29 -16.46
N HIS A 276 -13.92 9.61 -16.87
CA HIS A 276 -14.47 8.46 -16.17
C HIS A 276 -14.27 7.17 -16.96
N ALA A 277 -13.96 6.09 -16.25
CA ALA A 277 -13.94 4.74 -16.78
C ALA A 277 -14.66 3.79 -15.81
N GLN A 278 -15.38 2.82 -16.36
CA GLN A 278 -16.07 1.78 -15.60
C GLN A 278 -15.68 0.40 -16.11
N TYR A 279 -15.49 -0.52 -15.18
CA TYR A 279 -15.06 -1.88 -15.47
C TYR A 279 -15.87 -2.89 -14.69
N SER A 280 -16.23 -3.97 -15.38
CA SER A 280 -16.89 -5.13 -14.78
C SER A 280 -15.83 -6.04 -14.15
N ALA A 281 -15.72 -6.01 -12.82
CA ALA A 281 -14.72 -6.77 -12.10
C ALA A 281 -15.31 -8.06 -11.55
N HIS A 282 -16.31 -7.95 -10.68
CA HIS A 282 -16.91 -9.07 -9.94
C HIS A 282 -18.34 -9.33 -10.43
N VAL A 283 -18.50 -9.53 -11.74
CA VAL A 283 -19.78 -9.84 -12.36
C VAL A 283 -19.68 -11.20 -13.03
N GLU A 284 -20.53 -12.13 -12.59
CA GLU A 284 -20.60 -13.47 -13.14
C GLU A 284 -22.05 -13.79 -13.49
N ASN A 285 -22.30 -14.33 -14.68
CA ASN A 285 -23.66 -14.67 -15.16
C ASN A 285 -24.68 -13.52 -15.01
N ASN A 286 -24.27 -12.29 -15.34
CA ASN A 286 -25.05 -11.06 -15.17
C ASN A 286 -25.42 -10.70 -13.72
N LYS A 287 -24.84 -11.37 -12.74
CA LYS A 287 -24.98 -11.04 -11.32
C LYS A 287 -23.71 -10.39 -10.80
N GLY A 288 -23.84 -9.13 -10.41
CA GLY A 288 -22.79 -8.38 -9.73
C GLY A 288 -22.67 -8.78 -8.27
N GLU A 289 -21.43 -8.87 -7.79
CA GLU A 289 -21.10 -9.20 -6.41
C GLU A 289 -20.37 -8.02 -5.75
N TRP A 290 -20.53 -7.88 -4.44
CA TRP A 290 -20.13 -6.65 -3.75
C TRP A 290 -18.60 -6.49 -3.74
N VAL A 291 -18.11 -5.38 -4.28
CA VAL A 291 -16.69 -5.05 -4.19
C VAL A 291 -16.36 -4.62 -2.77
N ARG A 292 -15.57 -5.44 -2.06
CA ARG A 292 -15.23 -5.24 -0.65
C ARG A 292 -14.15 -4.19 -0.46
N LYS A 293 -13.14 -4.21 -1.32
CA LYS A 293 -12.04 -3.24 -1.31
C LYS A 293 -11.55 -3.04 -2.74
N VAL A 294 -11.05 -1.84 -2.99
CA VAL A 294 -10.35 -1.49 -4.21
C VAL A 294 -9.13 -0.65 -3.85
N VAL A 295 -8.03 -0.84 -4.58
CA VAL A 295 -6.79 -0.07 -4.42
C VAL A 295 -6.19 0.18 -5.79
N TYR A 296 -5.72 1.41 -6.02
CA TYR A 296 -4.95 1.77 -7.20
C TYR A 296 -3.45 1.74 -6.88
N SER A 297 -2.70 0.93 -7.64
CA SER A 297 -1.24 0.86 -7.54
C SER A 297 -0.60 1.58 -8.73
N HIS A 298 0.06 2.69 -8.47
CA HIS A 298 0.77 3.44 -9.51
C HIS A 298 2.01 2.72 -10.03
N HIS A 299 2.80 2.09 -9.16
CA HIS A 299 4.03 1.40 -9.59
C HIS A 299 3.76 0.27 -10.60
N LEU A 300 2.61 -0.39 -10.45
CA LEU A 300 2.16 -1.46 -11.35
C LEU A 300 1.21 -0.95 -12.45
N GLU A 301 0.80 0.31 -12.36
CA GLU A 301 -0.31 0.90 -13.15
C GLU A 301 -1.51 -0.04 -13.26
N CYS A 302 -1.97 -0.55 -12.12
CA CYS A 302 -3.11 -1.44 -12.04
C CYS A 302 -4.04 -1.04 -10.91
N PHE A 303 -5.32 -1.40 -11.02
CA PHE A 303 -6.18 -1.48 -9.84
C PHE A 303 -6.32 -2.94 -9.43
N VAL A 304 -6.47 -3.13 -8.14
CA VAL A 304 -6.76 -4.42 -7.52
C VAL A 304 -8.05 -4.28 -6.75
N SER A 305 -8.89 -5.31 -6.80
CA SER A 305 -10.19 -5.34 -6.13
C SER A 305 -10.45 -6.72 -5.59
N CYS A 306 -11.27 -6.81 -4.54
CA CYS A 306 -11.70 -8.09 -3.98
C CYS A 306 -13.21 -8.17 -3.74
N ALA A 307 -13.71 -9.40 -3.77
CA ALA A 307 -15.07 -9.76 -3.42
C ALA A 307 -15.12 -11.07 -2.61
N THR A 308 -16.23 -11.30 -1.94
CA THR A 308 -16.48 -12.53 -1.14
C THR A 308 -16.89 -13.74 -1.99
N THR A 309 -16.67 -13.69 -3.31
CA THR A 309 -16.97 -14.76 -4.25
C THR A 309 -15.79 -15.71 -4.40
N SER A 310 -16.03 -16.97 -4.76
CA SER A 310 -14.96 -17.95 -4.99
C SER A 310 -14.42 -17.96 -6.43
N THR A 311 -15.15 -17.40 -7.38
CA THR A 311 -14.91 -17.47 -8.84
C THR A 311 -14.23 -16.24 -9.42
N SER A 312 -14.37 -15.09 -8.76
CA SER A 312 -13.73 -13.84 -9.11
C SER A 312 -13.27 -13.15 -7.82
N SER A 313 -12.57 -13.88 -6.94
CA SER A 313 -12.30 -13.42 -5.57
C SER A 313 -11.46 -12.14 -5.53
N VAL A 314 -10.47 -12.05 -6.42
CA VAL A 314 -9.61 -10.88 -6.57
C VAL A 314 -9.42 -10.61 -8.05
N VAL A 315 -9.55 -9.35 -8.45
CA VAL A 315 -9.39 -8.92 -9.85
C VAL A 315 -8.33 -7.85 -9.94
N ILE A 316 -7.38 -8.02 -10.86
CA ILE A 316 -6.38 -7.03 -11.25
C ILE A 316 -6.67 -6.56 -12.66
N GLY A 317 -6.86 -5.24 -12.82
CA GLY A 317 -6.94 -4.59 -14.13
C GLY A 317 -5.69 -3.78 -14.41
N TRP A 318 -4.91 -4.19 -15.41
CA TRP A 318 -3.70 -3.49 -15.85
C TRP A 318 -4.06 -2.39 -16.84
N MET A 319 -3.69 -1.14 -16.54
CA MET A 319 -3.86 -0.01 -17.44
C MET A 319 -2.68 0.12 -18.40
N GLU A 320 -2.92 0.73 -19.54
CA GLU A 320 -1.88 1.04 -20.51
C GLU A 320 -0.86 2.04 -19.96
N LYS A 321 0.43 1.67 -20.00
CA LYS A 321 1.53 2.61 -19.80
C LYS A 321 1.51 3.62 -20.93
N LEU A 322 1.56 4.91 -20.58
CA LEU A 322 1.84 5.99 -21.53
C LEU A 322 3.31 5.87 -22.00
N THR A 323 3.65 4.82 -22.74
CA THR A 323 4.94 4.68 -23.39
C THR A 323 4.90 5.47 -24.69
N GLY A 324 5.45 6.68 -24.66
CA GLY A 324 5.71 7.43 -25.89
C GLY A 324 5.78 8.93 -25.68
N PHE A 325 6.99 9.48 -25.78
CA PHE A 325 7.19 10.83 -26.28
C PHE A 325 6.58 10.92 -27.69
N THR A 326 5.30 11.24 -27.78
CA THR A 326 4.74 11.92 -28.95
C THR A 326 4.25 13.27 -28.47
N HIS A 327 5.12 14.28 -28.60
CA HIS A 327 4.66 15.66 -28.69
C HIS A 327 3.57 15.70 -29.77
N ARG A 328 2.36 16.15 -29.37
CA ARG A 328 1.10 16.19 -30.12
C ARG A 328 0.18 15.00 -29.85
N ILE A 329 -0.67 15.15 -28.83
CA ILE A 329 -2.14 15.25 -28.96
C ILE A 329 -2.67 15.85 -27.64
N GLU A 330 -3.30 17.03 -27.73
CA GLU A 330 -3.89 17.80 -26.62
C GLU A 330 -5.26 17.24 -26.15
N GLN A 331 -5.47 15.93 -26.22
CA GLN A 331 -6.70 15.31 -25.75
C GLN A 331 -6.35 14.19 -24.76
N PRO A 332 -7.03 14.13 -23.59
CA PRO A 332 -6.86 13.02 -22.66
C PRO A 332 -7.36 11.76 -23.36
N THR A 333 -6.43 10.96 -23.88
CA THR A 333 -6.75 9.64 -24.41
C THR A 333 -7.35 8.82 -23.28
N LYS A 334 -8.54 8.28 -23.53
CA LYS A 334 -9.26 7.43 -22.60
C LYS A 334 -8.33 6.27 -22.22
N ARG A 335 -7.93 6.21 -20.93
CA ARG A 335 -7.08 5.12 -20.43
C ARG A 335 -7.91 3.85 -20.42
N GLU A 336 -7.56 2.89 -21.27
CA GLU A 336 -8.24 1.59 -21.31
C GLU A 336 -7.39 0.50 -20.63
N ILE A 337 -8.06 -0.54 -20.13
CA ILE A 337 -7.40 -1.70 -19.53
C ILE A 337 -7.02 -2.65 -20.65
N GLN A 338 -5.75 -3.05 -20.69
CA GLN A 338 -5.29 -4.04 -21.66
C GLN A 338 -5.55 -5.47 -21.20
N ARG A 339 -5.42 -5.74 -19.89
CA ARG A 339 -5.53 -7.10 -19.34
C ARG A 339 -6.26 -7.10 -18.00
N LYS A 340 -7.26 -7.96 -17.91
CA LYS A 340 -7.93 -8.33 -16.67
C LYS A 340 -7.42 -9.70 -16.25
N PHE A 341 -7.01 -9.83 -15.02
CA PHE A 341 -6.73 -11.14 -14.44
C PHE A 341 -7.53 -11.33 -13.16
N GLU A 342 -7.98 -12.56 -12.95
CA GLU A 342 -8.83 -12.95 -11.83
C GLU A 342 -8.15 -14.10 -11.08
N PHE A 343 -8.14 -14.03 -9.74
CA PHE A 343 -7.70 -15.14 -8.90
C PHE A 343 -8.87 -15.70 -8.10
N ASN A 344 -8.83 -17.01 -7.92
CA ASN A 344 -9.85 -17.75 -7.20
C ASN A 344 -9.29 -18.18 -5.86
N VAL A 345 -9.82 -17.58 -4.80
CA VAL A 345 -9.57 -18.02 -3.43
C VAL A 345 -10.78 -18.81 -2.98
N PRO A 346 -10.62 -20.06 -2.53
CA PRO A 346 -11.73 -20.84 -2.01
C PRO A 346 -12.47 -20.06 -0.91
N GLN A 347 -13.81 -20.00 -1.03
CA GLN A 347 -14.71 -19.26 -0.11
C GLN A 347 -14.63 -17.72 -0.17
N GLY A 348 -13.79 -17.15 -1.04
CA GLY A 348 -13.69 -15.71 -1.27
C GLY A 348 -12.77 -14.95 -0.33
N VAL A 349 -12.69 -13.64 -0.54
CA VAL A 349 -11.75 -12.74 0.15
C VAL A 349 -12.49 -11.61 0.84
N ASN A 350 -12.14 -11.34 2.10
CA ASN A 350 -12.72 -10.23 2.86
C ASN A 350 -11.96 -8.92 2.62
N ASP A 351 -10.64 -9.00 2.51
CA ASP A 351 -9.74 -7.85 2.40
C ASP A 351 -8.44 -8.26 1.69
N PHE A 352 -7.72 -7.29 1.15
CA PHE A 352 -6.37 -7.50 0.61
C PHE A 352 -5.49 -6.28 0.86
N ASP A 353 -4.18 -6.47 0.82
CA ASP A 353 -3.23 -5.36 0.84
C ASP A 353 -2.11 -5.56 -0.17
N LEU A 354 -1.51 -4.45 -0.61
CA LEU A 354 -0.46 -4.41 -1.63
C LEU A 354 0.82 -3.87 -1.03
N ASN A 355 1.91 -4.61 -1.20
CA ASN A 355 3.25 -4.11 -0.89
C ASN A 355 3.95 -3.73 -2.20
N GLY A 356 4.07 -2.43 -2.45
CA GLY A 356 4.77 -1.90 -3.63
C GLY A 356 6.27 -2.18 -3.66
N ASN A 357 6.92 -2.38 -2.50
CA ASN A 357 8.37 -2.62 -2.44
C ASN A 357 8.72 -4.07 -2.83
N LEU A 358 7.93 -5.03 -2.34
CA LEU A 358 8.14 -6.46 -2.60
C LEU A 358 7.35 -6.97 -3.81
N ASN A 359 6.48 -6.14 -4.40
CA ASN A 359 5.51 -6.55 -5.42
C ASN A 359 4.71 -7.79 -4.98
N LEU A 360 4.12 -7.73 -3.79
CA LEU A 360 3.31 -8.82 -3.23
C LEU A 360 1.91 -8.33 -2.89
N ILE A 361 0.94 -9.21 -3.09
CA ILE A 361 -0.45 -9.04 -2.68
C ILE A 361 -0.73 -10.02 -1.55
N ALA A 362 -1.20 -9.55 -0.41
CA ALA A 362 -1.71 -10.40 0.66
C ALA A 362 -3.24 -10.40 0.60
N THR A 363 -3.86 -11.57 0.62
CA THR A 363 -5.33 -11.71 0.61
C THR A 363 -5.80 -12.34 1.92
N ALA A 364 -6.78 -11.71 2.58
CA ALA A 364 -7.49 -12.24 3.74
C ALA A 364 -8.60 -13.19 3.28
N GLY A 365 -8.28 -14.49 3.21
CA GLY A 365 -9.22 -15.52 2.77
C GLY A 365 -10.31 -15.79 3.81
N ALA A 366 -11.52 -16.03 3.33
CA ALA A 366 -12.61 -16.52 4.16
C ALA A 366 -12.34 -17.94 4.70
N ASN A 367 -11.48 -18.70 4.01
CA ASN A 367 -10.99 -20.03 4.33
C ASN A 367 -9.93 -20.09 5.47
N ASN A 368 -9.85 -19.06 6.31
CA ASN A 368 -8.92 -18.96 7.45
C ASN A 368 -7.42 -18.84 7.05
N HIS A 369 -7.13 -18.67 5.77
CA HIS A 369 -5.74 -18.56 5.29
C HIS A 369 -5.44 -17.15 4.80
N VAL A 370 -4.19 -16.73 5.01
CA VAL A 370 -3.65 -15.55 4.34
C VAL A 370 -2.77 -16.04 3.20
N CYS A 371 -3.16 -15.73 1.97
CA CYS A 371 -2.39 -16.12 0.78
C CYS A 371 -1.56 -14.92 0.30
N LEU A 372 -0.31 -15.20 -0.07
CA LEU A 372 0.60 -14.25 -0.70
C LEU A 372 0.66 -14.54 -2.20
N TRP A 373 0.53 -13.50 -3.00
CA TRP A 373 0.49 -13.59 -4.46
C TRP A 373 1.52 -12.66 -5.09
N ASN A 374 2.11 -13.11 -6.20
CA ASN A 374 2.83 -12.24 -7.11
C ASN A 374 1.83 -11.68 -8.13
N PRO A 375 1.73 -10.35 -8.34
CA PRO A 375 0.87 -9.78 -9.37
C PRO A 375 1.22 -10.28 -10.78
N TYR A 376 2.47 -10.69 -11.03
CA TYR A 376 2.93 -11.17 -12.34
C TYR A 376 2.75 -12.67 -12.56
N VAL A 377 2.71 -13.48 -11.49
CA VAL A 377 2.59 -14.94 -11.56
C VAL A 377 1.38 -15.37 -10.74
N MET A 378 0.27 -15.64 -11.44
CA MET A 378 -1.04 -15.75 -10.82
C MET A 378 -1.61 -17.18 -10.76
N SER A 379 -0.88 -18.17 -11.27
CA SER A 379 -1.37 -19.56 -11.33
C SER A 379 -1.49 -20.22 -9.96
N LYS A 380 -0.62 -19.83 -9.01
CA LYS A 380 -0.58 -20.37 -7.64
C LYS A 380 -0.13 -19.28 -6.66
N PRO A 381 -0.57 -19.34 -5.39
CA PRO A 381 -0.06 -18.45 -4.36
C PRO A 381 1.41 -18.75 -4.11
N ASN A 382 2.23 -17.70 -3.95
CA ASN A 382 3.63 -17.79 -3.57
C ASN A 382 3.83 -18.37 -2.16
N GLY A 383 2.83 -18.17 -1.29
CA GLY A 383 2.88 -18.60 0.09
C GLY A 383 1.48 -18.67 0.69
N ILE A 384 1.26 -19.62 1.60
CA ILE A 384 0.01 -19.76 2.34
C ILE A 384 0.35 -19.74 3.82
N LEU A 385 -0.02 -18.65 4.49
CA LEU A 385 0.19 -18.46 5.92
C LEU A 385 -0.96 -19.13 6.67
N LYS A 386 -0.67 -20.29 7.27
CA LYS A 386 -1.63 -21.10 8.02
C LYS A 386 -1.45 -20.87 9.51
N GLY A 387 -2.55 -20.65 10.22
CA GLY A 387 -2.51 -20.53 11.68
C GLY A 387 -3.76 -19.91 12.30
N HIS A 388 -4.53 -19.12 11.55
CA HIS A 388 -5.83 -18.64 12.01
C HIS A 388 -6.85 -19.77 12.10
N MET A 389 -7.71 -19.73 13.12
CA MET A 389 -8.75 -20.74 13.33
C MET A 389 -10.10 -20.36 12.72
N ALA A 390 -10.23 -19.10 12.30
CA ALA A 390 -11.44 -18.57 11.68
C ALA A 390 -11.09 -17.59 10.55
N SER A 391 -12.13 -17.16 9.84
CA SER A 391 -12.05 -16.28 8.67
C SER A 391 -11.22 -15.03 8.97
N VAL A 392 -10.24 -14.75 8.09
CA VAL A 392 -9.39 -13.57 8.22
C VAL A 392 -10.19 -12.37 7.74
N ILE A 393 -10.32 -11.35 8.59
CA ILE A 393 -11.13 -10.15 8.32
C ILE A 393 -10.30 -9.12 7.57
N GLN A 394 -9.06 -8.90 8.01
CA GLN A 394 -8.22 -7.81 7.50
C GLN A 394 -6.74 -8.24 7.43
N VAL A 395 -6.02 -7.71 6.45
CA VAL A 395 -4.57 -7.88 6.29
C VAL A 395 -3.93 -6.53 6.00
N GLN A 396 -2.72 -6.31 6.52
CA GLN A 396 -1.97 -5.08 6.29
C GLN A 396 -0.46 -5.33 6.31
N PHE A 397 0.23 -4.91 5.25
CA PHE A 397 1.68 -4.93 5.20
C PHE A 397 2.29 -3.82 6.04
N VAL A 398 3.46 -4.11 6.59
CA VAL A 398 4.37 -3.15 7.20
C VAL A 398 5.65 -3.17 6.36
N PRO A 399 5.72 -2.38 5.27
CA PRO A 399 6.83 -2.44 4.32
C PRO A 399 8.18 -2.16 4.98
N ALA A 400 8.22 -1.28 5.99
CA ALA A 400 9.45 -0.91 6.69
C ALA A 400 10.11 -2.07 7.47
N ARG A 401 9.38 -3.15 7.76
CA ARG A 401 9.89 -4.31 8.51
C ARG A 401 9.74 -5.64 7.76
N ASN A 402 9.27 -5.60 6.51
CA ASN A 402 8.90 -6.80 5.74
C ASN A 402 7.95 -7.75 6.52
N GLN A 403 7.05 -7.17 7.30
CA GLN A 403 6.07 -7.89 8.12
C GLN A 403 4.67 -7.76 7.52
N LEU A 404 3.84 -8.76 7.79
CA LEU A 404 2.42 -8.73 7.47
C LEU A 404 1.61 -8.92 8.75
N LEU A 405 0.64 -8.03 8.93
CA LEU A 405 -0.34 -8.09 10.00
C LEU A 405 -1.60 -8.75 9.46
N SER A 406 -2.22 -9.61 10.28
CA SER A 406 -3.49 -10.22 9.92
C SER A 406 -4.38 -10.34 11.15
N PHE A 407 -5.67 -10.10 10.93
CA PHE A 407 -6.68 -10.11 11.96
C PHE A 407 -7.82 -11.05 11.56
N SER A 408 -8.24 -11.92 12.46
CA SER A 408 -9.27 -12.93 12.21
C SER A 408 -10.46 -12.81 13.16
N LYS A 409 -11.60 -13.38 12.74
CA LYS A 409 -12.80 -13.57 13.58
C LYS A 409 -12.51 -14.38 14.85
N ASP A 410 -11.39 -15.10 14.91
CA ASP A 410 -10.93 -15.80 16.11
C ASP A 410 -10.48 -14.84 17.24
N LYS A 411 -10.53 -13.51 17.00
CA LYS A 411 -10.07 -12.44 17.90
C LYS A 411 -8.57 -12.53 18.19
N VAL A 412 -7.81 -13.14 17.29
CA VAL A 412 -6.36 -13.24 17.36
C VAL A 412 -5.76 -12.38 16.26
N PHE A 413 -4.76 -11.60 16.68
CA PHE A 413 -3.91 -10.82 15.79
C PHE A 413 -2.60 -11.58 15.59
N ARG A 414 -2.16 -11.73 14.34
CA ARG A 414 -0.92 -12.44 14.00
C ARG A 414 -0.01 -11.55 13.17
N ILE A 415 1.28 -11.60 13.52
CA ILE A 415 2.37 -10.93 12.82
C ILE A 415 3.17 -12.01 12.10
N TRP A 416 3.36 -11.82 10.80
CA TRP A 416 4.05 -12.76 9.94
C TRP A 416 5.31 -12.11 9.38
N ASP A 417 6.37 -12.91 9.27
CA ASP A 417 7.51 -12.58 8.42
C ASP A 417 7.14 -12.92 6.98
N VAL A 418 7.21 -11.95 6.07
CA VAL A 418 6.81 -12.16 4.66
C VAL A 418 7.83 -13.01 3.91
N HIS A 419 9.12 -12.90 4.25
CA HIS A 419 10.19 -13.62 3.57
C HIS A 419 10.26 -15.08 4.04
N LEU A 420 10.24 -15.30 5.35
CA LEU A 420 10.27 -16.63 5.95
C LEU A 420 8.90 -17.32 5.96
N GLN A 421 7.81 -16.57 5.72
CA GLN A 421 6.43 -17.06 5.75
C GLN A 421 6.03 -17.73 7.07
N VAL A 422 6.64 -17.30 8.18
CA VAL A 422 6.38 -17.82 9.53
C VAL A 422 5.66 -16.80 10.40
N CYS A 423 4.87 -17.30 11.35
CA CYS A 423 4.25 -16.45 12.37
C CYS A 423 5.30 -16.04 13.40
N ILE A 424 5.64 -14.75 13.45
CA ILE A 424 6.56 -14.18 14.45
C ILE A 424 5.87 -14.09 15.80
N GLN A 425 4.62 -13.60 15.81
CA GLN A 425 3.90 -13.32 17.05
C GLN A 425 2.42 -13.58 16.91
N ARG A 426 1.86 -14.20 17.96
CA ARG A 426 0.42 -14.41 18.13
C ARG A 426 -0.05 -13.60 19.34
N LEU A 427 -1.02 -12.74 19.10
CA LEU A 427 -1.60 -11.85 20.09
C LEU A 427 -3.08 -12.20 20.27
N ALA A 428 -3.42 -12.84 21.39
CA ALA A 428 -4.79 -13.23 21.74
C ALA A 428 -5.28 -12.47 22.96
N GLY A 429 -6.60 -12.27 23.09
CA GLY A 429 -7.19 -11.61 24.27
C GLY A 429 -7.00 -10.08 24.33
N ILE A 430 -6.53 -9.46 23.25
CA ILE A 430 -6.32 -8.01 23.15
C ILE A 430 -7.66 -7.25 23.11
N PHE A 431 -8.70 -7.88 22.59
CA PHE A 431 -9.98 -7.23 22.39
C PHE A 431 -10.87 -7.48 23.60
N PRO A 432 -11.52 -6.43 24.16
CA PRO A 432 -12.52 -6.63 25.19
C PRO A 432 -13.56 -7.63 24.66
N LYS A 433 -13.89 -8.63 25.48
CA LYS A 433 -15.06 -9.46 25.22
C LYS A 433 -16.22 -8.47 25.21
N GLY A 434 -16.77 -8.19 24.03
CA GLY A 434 -17.89 -7.25 23.90
C GLY A 434 -18.92 -7.57 24.99
N HIS A 435 -19.32 -6.55 25.75
CA HIS A 435 -20.53 -6.66 26.55
C HIS A 435 -21.65 -6.99 25.57
N VAL A 436 -22.16 -8.22 25.70
CA VAL A 436 -23.43 -8.60 25.11
C VAL A 436 -24.45 -8.01 26.06
N GLU A 437 -25.04 -6.87 25.68
CA GLU A 437 -26.34 -6.42 26.19
C GLU A 437 -27.21 -6.01 25.01
#